data_AF-A0A6G4UF21-F1
#
_entry.id   AF-A0A6G4UF21-F1
#
_cell.length_a   1.000
_cell.length_b   1.000
_cell.length_c   1.000
_cell.angle_alpha   90.00
_cell.angle_beta   90.00
_cell.angle_gamma   90.00
#
_symmetry.space_group_name_H-M   'P 1'
#
loop_
_entity.id
_entity.type
_entity.pdbx_description
1 polymer ?
#
loop_
_entity_poly.entity_id
_entity_poly.type
_entity_poly.pdbx_seq_one_letter_code
_entity_poly.pdbx_strand_id
1 'polypeptide(L)'
;QEGGWLLAEDAGPGAPGADPDPDPDPGPWAAFLPGLDPATMGWKHRDFYLDPGLRPLLFDTAGNGGPTVWWRGEIVGAWAQRRDGEVVWRLLADRGAEARAAVEAEAARLQGWMAEHGLVSSFPAPLTAELVKNG
;
A
#
# COMPACT_ATOMS: atom_id res chain seq x y z
N GLN A 1 -13.66 -42.19 -24.09
CA GLN A 1 -13.97 -40.76 -23.94
C GLN A 1 -12.64 -40.08 -23.69
N GLU A 2 -12.13 -39.34 -24.67
CA GLU A 2 -10.92 -38.54 -24.52
C GLU A 2 -11.31 -37.21 -23.90
N GLY A 3 -10.86 -36.93 -22.68
CA GLY A 3 -11.07 -35.64 -22.04
C GLY A 3 -10.08 -34.63 -22.60
N GLY A 4 -10.54 -33.82 -23.56
CA GLY A 4 -9.79 -32.66 -24.03
C GLY A 4 -9.79 -31.57 -22.97
N TRP A 5 -8.62 -31.00 -22.68
CA TRP A 5 -8.51 -29.78 -21.88
C TRP A 5 -8.85 -28.59 -22.78
N LEU A 6 -9.82 -27.78 -22.37
CA LEU A 6 -10.07 -26.46 -22.96
C LEU A 6 -9.11 -25.47 -22.30
N LEU A 7 -8.30 -24.78 -23.11
CA LEU A 7 -7.54 -23.64 -22.63
C LEU A 7 -8.46 -22.42 -22.51
N ALA A 8 -8.11 -21.43 -21.67
CA ALA A 8 -8.93 -20.24 -21.47
C ALA A 8 -9.21 -19.48 -22.79
N GLU A 9 -8.27 -19.57 -23.74
CA GLU A 9 -8.38 -19.02 -25.09
C GLU A 9 -9.39 -19.72 -26.01
N ASP A 10 -9.76 -20.98 -25.70
CA ASP A 10 -10.78 -21.74 -26.44
C ASP A 10 -12.21 -21.46 -25.93
N ALA A 11 -12.32 -20.76 -24.80
CA ALA A 11 -13.58 -20.41 -24.17
C ALA A 11 -14.03 -19.03 -24.66
N GLY A 12 -15.23 -18.92 -25.25
CA GLY A 12 -15.79 -17.63 -25.62
C GLY A 12 -15.93 -16.69 -24.41
N PRO A 13 -15.89 -15.36 -24.59
CA PRO A 13 -16.04 -14.41 -23.49
C PRO A 13 -17.32 -14.69 -22.69
N GLY A 14 -17.18 -14.77 -21.36
CA GLY A 14 -18.27 -15.09 -20.43
C GLY A 14 -18.51 -16.59 -20.18
N ALA A 15 -17.68 -17.49 -20.73
CA ALA A 15 -17.71 -18.90 -20.39
C ALA A 15 -17.24 -19.17 -18.95
N PRO A 16 -17.69 -20.26 -18.29
CA PRO A 16 -17.16 -20.67 -17.00
C PRO A 16 -15.65 -20.95 -17.09
N GLY A 17 -14.85 -20.17 -16.36
CA GLY A 17 -13.38 -20.25 -16.43
C GLY A 17 -12.72 -19.32 -17.45
N ALA A 18 -13.50 -18.51 -18.17
CA ALA A 18 -12.94 -17.37 -18.89
C ALA A 18 -12.47 -16.30 -17.88
N ASP A 19 -11.37 -15.62 -18.21
CA ASP A 19 -10.92 -14.49 -17.42
C ASP A 19 -12.02 -13.41 -17.43
N PRO A 20 -12.31 -12.78 -16.27
CA PRO A 20 -13.23 -11.66 -16.23
C PRO A 20 -12.68 -10.50 -17.06
N ASP A 21 -13.58 -9.68 -17.59
CA ASP A 21 -13.18 -8.41 -18.18
C ASP A 21 -12.38 -7.60 -17.13
N PRO A 22 -11.33 -6.86 -17.56
CA PRO A 22 -10.54 -6.06 -16.64
C PRO A 22 -11.43 -5.02 -15.95
N ASP A 23 -11.22 -4.84 -14.65
CA ASP A 23 -11.89 -3.79 -13.90
C ASP A 23 -11.56 -2.40 -14.49
N PRO A 24 -12.51 -1.45 -14.45
CA PRO A 24 -12.25 -0.09 -14.89
C PRO A 24 -11.12 0.53 -14.07
N ASP A 25 -10.25 1.30 -14.72
CA ASP A 25 -9.15 2.00 -14.05
C ASP A 25 -9.72 2.95 -12.96
N PRO A 26 -9.35 2.77 -11.68
CA PRO A 26 -9.81 3.64 -10.60
C PRO A 26 -9.26 5.07 -10.71
N GLY A 27 -8.31 5.32 -11.60
CA GLY A 27 -7.64 6.61 -11.78
C GLY A 27 -6.58 6.89 -10.69
N PRO A 28 -6.15 8.15 -10.54
CA PRO A 28 -5.20 8.58 -9.52
C PRO A 28 -5.68 8.27 -8.10
N TRP A 29 -4.96 7.42 -7.35
CA TRP A 29 -5.27 7.15 -5.94
C TRP A 29 -4.02 6.88 -5.10
N ALA A 30 -4.08 7.33 -3.85
CA ALA A 30 -3.11 7.01 -2.81
C ALA A 30 -3.81 6.36 -1.61
N ALA A 31 -3.07 5.55 -0.84
CA ALA A 31 -3.59 4.94 0.38
C ALA A 31 -2.54 4.92 1.49
N PHE A 32 -3.00 5.08 2.73
CA PHE A 32 -2.17 4.99 3.93
C PHE A 32 -2.56 3.72 4.67
N LEU A 33 -1.78 2.65 4.47
CA LEU A 33 -2.08 1.35 5.06
C LEU A 33 -1.38 1.21 6.42
N PRO A 34 -2.04 0.63 7.44
CA PRO A 34 -1.45 0.43 8.75
C PRO A 34 -0.30 -0.60 8.69
N GLY A 35 0.47 -0.69 9.77
CA GLY A 35 1.44 -1.77 9.90
C GLY A 35 0.76 -3.13 9.92
N LEU A 36 1.47 -4.14 9.43
CA LEU A 36 0.95 -5.51 9.21
C LEU A 36 -0.28 -5.62 8.31
N ASP A 37 -0.58 -4.60 7.49
CA ASP A 37 -1.70 -4.66 6.55
C ASP A 37 -1.58 -5.88 5.61
N PRO A 38 -2.66 -6.65 5.37
CA PRO A 38 -2.62 -7.82 4.49
C PRO A 38 -2.15 -7.54 3.06
N ALA A 39 -2.41 -6.36 2.50
CA ALA A 39 -1.88 -5.99 1.18
C ALA A 39 -0.35 -5.88 1.22
N THR A 40 0.18 -5.25 2.28
CA THR A 40 1.63 -5.18 2.53
C THR A 40 2.22 -6.52 2.92
N MET A 41 1.46 -7.42 3.55
CA MET A 41 1.99 -8.66 4.16
C MET A 41 1.74 -9.94 3.36
N GLY A 42 0.81 -9.94 2.40
CA GLY A 42 0.27 -11.15 1.78
C GLY A 42 1.22 -11.98 0.91
N TRP A 43 2.36 -11.43 0.48
CA TRP A 43 3.26 -12.08 -0.49
C TRP A 43 4.72 -12.10 -0.04
N LYS A 44 5.39 -13.26 -0.07
CA LYS A 44 6.81 -13.31 0.32
C LYS A 44 7.72 -12.49 -0.60
N HIS A 45 7.48 -12.58 -1.91
CA HIS A 45 8.13 -11.78 -2.94
C HIS A 45 7.27 -10.56 -3.23
N ARG A 46 7.83 -9.35 -3.16
CA ARG A 46 7.07 -8.09 -3.17
C ARG A 46 7.45 -7.16 -4.32
N ASP A 47 8.40 -7.59 -5.14
CA ASP A 47 9.09 -6.76 -6.13
C ASP A 47 8.15 -6.20 -7.22
N PHE A 48 6.93 -6.74 -7.32
CA PHE A 48 5.87 -6.26 -8.21
C PHE A 48 5.10 -5.04 -7.70
N TYR A 49 5.25 -4.66 -6.42
CA TYR A 49 4.70 -3.41 -5.86
C TYR A 49 5.66 -2.67 -4.91
N LEU A 50 6.89 -3.17 -4.74
CA LEU A 50 7.85 -2.61 -3.81
C LEU A 50 9.24 -2.68 -4.41
N ASP A 51 9.88 -1.51 -4.55
CA ASP A 51 11.31 -1.44 -4.82
C ASP A 51 12.09 -2.20 -3.72
N PRO A 52 12.87 -3.25 -4.07
CA PRO A 52 13.65 -4.03 -3.11
C PRO A 52 14.59 -3.18 -2.24
N GLY A 53 15.07 -2.05 -2.75
CA GLY A 53 15.93 -1.11 -2.03
C GLY A 53 15.25 -0.41 -0.85
N LEU A 54 13.92 -0.36 -0.83
CA LEU A 54 13.15 0.25 0.26
C LEU A 54 12.86 -0.72 1.42
N ARG A 55 13.06 -2.02 1.23
CA ARG A 55 12.79 -3.05 2.25
C ARG A 55 13.46 -2.75 3.61
N PRO A 56 14.75 -2.36 3.68
CA PRO A 56 15.41 -2.09 4.98
C PRO A 56 14.79 -0.93 5.77
N LEU A 57 14.04 -0.04 5.11
CA LEU A 57 13.39 1.10 5.77
C LEU A 57 11.97 0.76 6.26
N LEU A 58 11.29 -0.13 5.55
CA LEU A 58 9.86 -0.40 5.70
C LEU A 58 9.54 -1.67 6.49
N PHE A 59 10.50 -2.58 6.63
CA PHE A 59 10.33 -3.86 7.29
C PHE A 59 11.31 -4.02 8.45
N ASP A 60 10.87 -4.66 9.54
CA ASP A 60 11.76 -5.06 10.63
C ASP A 60 12.57 -6.33 10.28
N THR A 61 13.44 -6.75 11.19
CA THR A 61 14.28 -7.95 11.01
C THR A 61 13.51 -9.26 10.96
N ALA A 62 12.28 -9.29 11.49
CA ALA A 62 11.38 -10.44 11.40
C ALA A 62 10.60 -10.44 10.07
N GLY A 63 10.72 -9.38 9.26
CA GLY A 63 10.01 -9.22 8.00
C GLY A 63 8.62 -8.63 8.15
N ASN A 64 8.28 -8.03 9.29
CA ASN A 64 7.02 -7.32 9.50
C ASN A 64 7.08 -5.94 8.85
N GLY A 65 6.09 -5.63 8.01
CA GLY A 65 5.94 -4.31 7.41
C GLY A 65 5.32 -3.30 8.37
N GLY A 66 5.91 -2.10 8.43
CA GLY A 66 5.30 -0.95 9.10
C GLY A 66 4.19 -0.29 8.28
N PRO A 67 3.64 0.84 8.76
CA PRO A 67 2.67 1.62 8.01
C PRO A 67 3.28 2.22 6.73
N THR A 68 2.56 2.05 5.62
CA THR A 68 3.06 2.32 4.26
C THR A 68 2.18 3.31 3.52
N VAL A 69 2.79 4.12 2.66
CA VAL A 69 2.09 4.99 1.70
C VAL A 69 2.12 4.35 0.33
N TRP A 70 0.96 4.24 -0.29
CA TRP A 70 0.75 3.58 -1.58
C TRP A 70 0.33 4.59 -2.65
N TRP A 71 0.72 4.34 -3.90
CA TRP A 71 0.30 5.05 -5.10
C TRP A 71 0.03 4.04 -6.21
N ARG A 72 -1.21 3.99 -6.72
CA ARG A 72 -1.62 3.07 -7.80
C ARG A 72 -1.13 1.62 -7.64
N GLY A 73 -1.17 1.11 -6.40
CA GLY A 73 -0.77 -0.26 -6.09
C GLY A 73 0.72 -0.46 -5.79
N GLU A 74 1.54 0.59 -5.80
CA GLU A 74 2.96 0.54 -5.43
C GLU A 74 3.19 1.21 -4.07
N ILE A 75 4.07 0.64 -3.24
CA ILE A 75 4.55 1.31 -2.03
C ILE A 75 5.56 2.38 -2.42
N VAL A 76 5.22 3.64 -2.15
CA VAL A 76 6.05 4.82 -2.46
C VAL A 76 6.62 5.51 -1.22
N GLY A 77 6.25 5.07 -0.03
CA GLY A 77 6.71 5.69 1.21
C GLY A 77 6.20 5.02 2.49
N ALA A 78 6.36 5.72 3.59
CA ALA A 78 5.86 5.32 4.91
C ALA A 78 5.16 6.47 5.61
N TRP A 79 4.34 6.11 6.59
CA TRP A 79 3.70 7.07 7.47
C TRP A 79 3.79 6.63 8.93
N ALA A 80 3.48 7.57 9.81
CA ALA A 80 3.37 7.36 11.24
C ALA A 80 2.36 8.35 11.83
N GLN A 81 1.94 8.10 13.05
CA GLN A 81 1.20 9.05 13.86
C GLN A 81 2.07 9.47 15.04
N ARG A 82 2.24 10.78 15.23
CA ARG A 82 2.93 11.35 16.39
C ARG A 82 2.05 11.26 17.63
N ARG A 83 2.66 11.49 18.81
CA ARG A 83 1.96 11.40 20.10
C ARG A 83 0.84 12.43 20.26
N ASP A 84 0.96 13.56 19.57
CA ASP A 84 -0.06 14.61 19.50
C ASP A 84 -1.18 14.30 18.49
N GLY A 85 -1.10 13.15 17.80
CA GLY A 85 -2.08 12.71 16.81
C GLY A 85 -1.79 13.18 15.38
N GLU A 86 -0.69 13.89 15.14
CA GLU A 86 -0.31 14.33 13.79
C GLU A 86 0.06 13.14 12.90
N VAL A 87 -0.57 13.05 11.73
CA VAL A 87 -0.23 12.11 10.65
C VAL A 87 0.95 12.68 9.88
N VAL A 88 2.08 11.99 9.95
CA VAL A 88 3.31 12.35 9.25
C VAL A 88 3.71 11.26 8.27
N TRP A 89 4.31 11.65 7.15
CA TRP A 89 4.68 10.72 6.10
C TRP A 89 5.92 11.18 5.35
N ARG A 90 6.54 10.25 4.64
CA ARG A 90 7.69 10.49 3.77
C ARG A 90 7.56 9.64 2.51
N LEU A 91 7.67 10.29 1.36
CA LEU A 91 7.88 9.61 0.08
C LEU A 91 9.35 9.19 -0.04
N LEU A 92 9.55 7.93 -0.40
CA LEU A 92 10.84 7.31 -0.66
C LEU A 92 11.07 7.08 -2.16
N ALA A 93 9.98 7.09 -2.95
CA ALA A 93 10.01 7.03 -4.40
C ALA A 93 9.25 8.22 -4.98
N ASP A 94 9.88 8.95 -5.90
CA ASP A 94 9.22 10.02 -6.65
C ASP A 94 8.42 9.43 -7.80
N ARG A 95 7.14 9.81 -7.89
CA ARG A 95 6.19 9.43 -8.94
C ARG A 95 5.51 10.66 -9.56
N GLY A 96 6.10 11.84 -9.36
CA GLY A 96 5.64 13.10 -9.92
C GLY A 96 4.56 13.80 -9.09
N ALA A 97 4.11 14.95 -9.62
CA ALA A 97 3.20 15.85 -8.92
C ALA A 97 1.81 15.26 -8.64
N GLU A 98 1.29 14.39 -9.52
CA GLU A 98 -0.01 13.74 -9.33
C GLU A 98 0.00 12.81 -8.11
N ALA A 99 1.04 11.98 -8.00
CA ALA A 99 1.21 11.08 -6.85
C ALA A 99 1.34 11.89 -5.55
N ARG A 100 2.15 12.96 -5.57
CA ARG A 100 2.31 13.83 -4.42
C ARG A 100 0.99 14.46 -3.98
N ALA A 101 0.21 15.00 -4.93
CA ALA A 101 -1.08 15.62 -4.64
C ALA A 101 -2.10 14.61 -4.06
N ALA A 102 -2.15 13.39 -4.61
CA ALA A 102 -3.00 12.32 -4.09
C ALA A 102 -2.60 11.90 -2.66
N VAL A 103 -1.31 11.79 -2.39
CA VAL A 103 -0.78 11.47 -1.05
C VAL A 103 -1.08 12.58 -0.04
N GLU A 104 -0.92 13.85 -0.42
CA GLU A 104 -1.26 15.00 0.42
C GLU A 104 -2.76 15.03 0.76
N ALA A 105 -3.62 14.80 -0.23
CA ALA A 105 -5.07 14.75 -0.02
C ALA A 105 -5.48 13.59 0.90
N GLU A 106 -4.92 12.41 0.69
CA GLU A 106 -5.21 11.23 1.51
C GLU A 106 -4.68 11.37 2.95
N ALA A 107 -3.51 11.97 3.12
CA ALA A 107 -2.97 12.29 4.45
C ALA A 107 -3.91 13.23 5.23
N ALA A 108 -4.42 14.29 4.58
CA ALA A 108 -5.36 15.22 5.20
C ALA A 108 -6.69 14.53 5.57
N ARG A 109 -7.18 13.64 4.70
CA ARG A 109 -8.39 12.85 4.96
C ARG A 109 -8.19 11.92 6.17
N LEU A 110 -7.07 11.21 6.22
CA LEU A 110 -6.73 10.32 7.33
C LEU A 110 -6.57 11.11 8.64
N GLN A 111 -5.89 12.25 8.61
CA GLN A 111 -5.74 13.13 9.77
C GLN A 111 -7.09 13.54 10.36
N GLY A 112 -8.03 13.99 9.52
CA GLY A 112 -9.37 14.37 9.95
C GLY A 112 -10.13 13.20 10.57
N TRP A 113 -10.07 12.04 9.92
CA TRP A 113 -10.72 10.84 10.43
C TRP A 113 -10.15 10.36 11.77
N MET A 114 -8.82 10.36 11.93
CA MET A 114 -8.16 9.97 13.18
C MET A 114 -8.47 10.93 14.32
N ALA A 115 -8.54 12.24 14.05
CA ALA A 115 -8.90 13.24 15.06
C ALA A 115 -10.33 13.04 15.60
N GLU A 116 -11.25 12.56 14.77
CA GLU A 116 -12.62 12.26 15.17
C GLU A 116 -12.74 10.94 15.98
N HIS A 117 -11.92 9.93 15.63
CA HIS A 117 -12.10 8.55 16.15
C HIS A 117 -11.09 8.14 17.23
N GLY A 118 -10.05 8.94 17.52
CA GLY A 118 -9.14 8.72 18.65
C GLY A 118 -8.25 7.47 18.56
N LEU A 119 -7.88 7.05 17.34
CA LEU A 119 -7.06 5.87 17.12
C LEU A 119 -5.56 6.18 17.25
N VAL A 120 -4.83 5.26 17.87
CA VAL A 120 -3.36 5.24 17.91
C VAL A 120 -2.86 4.00 17.17
N SER A 121 -2.34 4.18 15.96
CA SER A 121 -1.75 3.08 15.18
C SER A 121 -0.24 3.06 15.39
N SER A 122 0.29 1.96 15.94
CA SER A 122 1.74 1.80 16.14
C SER A 122 2.20 0.43 15.70
N PHE A 123 3.14 0.42 14.75
CA PHE A 123 3.94 -0.75 14.40
C PHE A 123 5.40 -0.32 14.19
N PRO A 124 6.37 -1.02 14.81
CA PRO A 124 7.72 -0.50 15.01
C PRO A 124 8.64 -0.75 13.80
N ALA A 125 8.31 -0.24 12.62
CA ALA A 125 9.26 -0.23 11.50
C ALA A 125 10.31 0.90 11.66
N PRO A 126 11.53 0.74 11.10
CA PRO A 126 12.61 1.72 11.27
C PRO A 126 12.22 3.15 10.90
N LEU A 127 11.61 3.35 9.73
CA LEU A 127 11.21 4.68 9.27
C LEU A 127 10.05 5.26 10.10
N THR A 128 9.12 4.44 10.57
CA THR A 128 8.04 4.87 11.48
C THR A 128 8.64 5.42 12.79
N ALA A 129 9.65 4.75 13.34
CA ALA A 129 10.32 5.20 14.56
C ALA A 129 11.08 6.53 14.35
N GLU A 130 11.62 6.78 13.15
CA GLU A 130 12.24 8.06 12.80
C GLU A 130 11.21 9.19 12.71
N LEU A 131 10.10 8.96 11.99
CA LEU A 131 9.04 9.95 11.78
C LEU A 131 8.42 10.45 13.09
N VAL A 132 8.28 9.56 14.07
CA VAL A 132 7.76 9.89 15.41
C VAL A 132 8.73 10.74 16.23
N LYS A 133 10.05 10.60 16.03
CA LYS A 133 11.07 11.29 16.84
C LYS A 133 11.37 12.71 16.41
N ASN A 134 11.18 13.04 15.13
CA ASN A 134 11.59 14.33 14.55
C ASN A 134 10.53 15.44 14.70
N GLY A 135 9.85 15.51 15.85
CA GLY A 135 8.91 16.58 16.22
C GLY A 135 9.60 17.73 16.91
#